data_AF-A0A2D6RAR7-F1
#
_entry.id   AF-A0A2D6RAR7-F1
#
_cell.length_a   1.000
_cell.length_b   1.000
_cell.length_c   1.000
_cell.angle_alpha   90.00
_cell.angle_beta   90.00
_cell.angle_gamma   90.00
#
_symmetry.space_group_name_H-M   'P 1'
#
loop_
_entity.id
_entity.type
_entity.pdbx_description
1 polymer ?
#
loop_
_entity_poly.entity_id
_entity_poly.type
_entity_poly.pdbx_seq_one_letter_code
_entity_poly.pdbx_strand_id
1 'polypeptide(L)'
;MTLDALANEIAAQAKAEAESIIATAKQQAKQIEDEAKAEADIFSSDVKARAERESAQLSVEVVASAKQANQKHLLIARREELDETWESIRLAVASPDLEGRSDILANLLAEASKSGKDMVLRPVSTDRKVLEKGSFTLGEDVEGLGGFVLESKDGSIVLDYRFDSRLDEAWKANLGAVNKTLFGN
;
A
#
# COMPACT_ATOMS: atom_id res chain seq x y z
N MET A 1 -96.44 8.35 -40.55
CA MET A 1 -95.46 8.86 -39.56
C MET A 1 -95.19 10.30 -39.92
N THR A 2 -95.30 11.24 -38.98
CA THR A 2 -94.99 12.65 -39.23
C THR A 2 -93.48 12.84 -39.24
N LEU A 3 -92.98 13.80 -40.02
CA LEU A 3 -91.55 14.13 -40.07
C LEU A 3 -90.98 14.44 -38.67
N ASP A 4 -91.79 15.02 -37.79
CA ASP A 4 -91.43 15.30 -36.39
C ASP A 4 -91.16 14.04 -35.56
N ALA A 5 -91.90 12.95 -35.78
CA ALA A 5 -91.68 11.71 -35.03
C ALA A 5 -90.34 11.05 -35.42
N LEU A 6 -90.02 11.06 -36.72
CA LEU A 6 -88.75 10.54 -37.24
C LEU A 6 -87.57 11.42 -36.78
N ALA A 7 -87.72 12.74 -36.79
CA ALA A 7 -86.70 13.66 -36.30
C ALA A 7 -86.38 13.44 -34.81
N ASN A 8 -87.40 13.21 -33.98
CA ASN A 8 -87.22 12.91 -32.57
C ASN A 8 -86.54 11.56 -32.33
N GLU A 9 -86.84 10.55 -33.14
CA GLU A 9 -86.21 9.23 -33.04
C GLU A 9 -84.72 9.26 -33.44
N ILE A 10 -84.38 10.00 -34.50
CA ILE A 10 -82.99 10.26 -34.91
C ILE A 10 -82.24 11.03 -33.81
N ALA A 11 -82.87 12.06 -33.23
CA ALA A 11 -82.26 12.84 -32.15
C ALA A 11 -82.00 11.99 -30.89
N ALA A 12 -82.92 11.08 -30.56
CA ALA A 12 -82.76 10.15 -29.43
C ALA A 12 -81.63 9.14 -29.68
N GLN A 13 -81.55 8.55 -30.88
CA GLN A 13 -80.45 7.66 -31.25
C GLN A 13 -79.09 8.37 -31.24
N ALA A 14 -79.00 9.56 -31.83
CA ALA A 14 -77.77 10.35 -31.83
C ALA A 14 -77.30 10.70 -30.42
N LYS A 15 -78.24 11.02 -29.51
CA LYS A 15 -77.92 11.29 -28.11
C LYS A 15 -77.41 10.04 -27.39
N ALA A 16 -78.06 8.89 -27.59
CA ALA A 16 -77.62 7.62 -27.01
C ALA A 16 -76.24 7.21 -27.53
N GLU A 17 -75.96 7.42 -28.82
CA GLU A 17 -74.66 7.15 -29.42
C GLU A 17 -73.57 8.08 -28.86
N ALA A 18 -73.86 9.38 -28.72
CA ALA A 18 -72.95 10.33 -28.07
C ALA A 18 -72.65 9.96 -26.61
N GLU A 19 -73.66 9.56 -25.84
CA GLU A 19 -73.49 9.09 -24.46
C GLU A 19 -72.61 7.83 -24.39
N SER A 20 -72.81 6.89 -25.31
CA SER A 20 -71.99 5.67 -25.42
C SER A 20 -70.53 5.97 -25.75
N ILE A 21 -70.28 6.88 -26.70
CA ILE A 21 -68.93 7.33 -27.05
C ILE A 21 -68.24 7.99 -25.86
N ILE A 22 -68.93 8.88 -25.14
CA ILE A 22 -68.38 9.55 -23.95
C ILE A 22 -68.09 8.55 -22.84
N ALA A 23 -68.97 7.57 -22.61
CA ALA A 23 -68.77 6.52 -21.61
C ALA A 23 -67.53 5.68 -21.93
N THR A 24 -67.37 5.29 -23.20
CA THR A 24 -66.22 4.52 -23.69
C THR A 24 -64.92 5.31 -23.55
N ALA A 25 -64.92 6.59 -23.95
CA ALA A 25 -63.76 7.47 -23.83
C ALA A 25 -63.34 7.68 -22.36
N LYS A 26 -64.30 7.82 -21.44
CA LYS A 26 -64.02 7.89 -19.99
C LYS A 26 -63.43 6.61 -19.45
N GLN A 27 -63.91 5.45 -19.90
CA GLN A 27 -63.37 4.16 -19.49
C GLN A 27 -61.93 3.97 -19.99
N GLN A 28 -61.65 4.32 -21.25
CA GLN A 28 -60.31 4.28 -21.82
C GLN A 28 -59.36 5.25 -21.10
N ALA A 29 -59.80 6.48 -20.82
CA ALA A 29 -58.99 7.45 -20.08
C ALA A 29 -58.61 6.92 -18.69
N LYS A 30 -59.56 6.28 -17.99
CA LYS A 30 -59.29 5.65 -16.70
C LYS A 30 -58.31 4.49 -16.80
N GLN A 31 -58.44 3.62 -17.81
CA GLN A 31 -57.49 2.53 -18.03
C GLN A 31 -56.07 3.05 -18.28
N ILE A 32 -55.92 4.07 -19.12
CA ILE A 32 -54.61 4.69 -19.38
C ILE A 32 -54.02 5.29 -18.10
N GLU A 33 -54.83 5.95 -17.27
CA GLU A 33 -54.37 6.51 -16.00
C GLU A 33 -53.95 5.43 -15.00
N ASP A 34 -54.73 4.35 -14.90
CA ASP A 34 -54.44 3.22 -14.00
C ASP A 34 -53.17 2.46 -14.46
N GLU A 35 -52.99 2.26 -15.77
CA GLU A 35 -51.77 1.66 -16.35
C GLU A 35 -50.54 2.54 -16.12
N ALA A 36 -50.64 3.84 -16.36
CA ALA A 36 -49.55 4.78 -16.14
C ALA A 36 -49.14 4.85 -14.66
N LYS A 37 -50.11 4.79 -13.73
CA LYS A 37 -49.83 4.71 -12.28
C LYS A 37 -49.14 3.42 -11.93
N ALA A 38 -49.61 2.28 -12.43
CA ALA A 38 -48.99 1.00 -12.18
C ALA A 38 -47.54 0.95 -12.69
N GLU A 39 -47.29 1.49 -13.89
CA GLU A 39 -45.94 1.57 -14.46
C GLU A 39 -45.03 2.51 -13.63
N ALA A 40 -45.55 3.66 -13.19
CA ALA A 40 -44.82 4.58 -12.33
C ALA A 40 -44.47 3.95 -10.96
N ASP A 41 -45.40 3.20 -10.37
CA ASP A 41 -45.18 2.51 -9.10
C ASP A 41 -44.12 1.41 -9.24
N ILE A 42 -44.17 0.61 -10.31
CA ILE A 42 -43.17 -0.41 -10.61
C ILE A 42 -41.80 0.26 -10.79
N PHE A 43 -41.72 1.30 -11.61
CA PHE A 43 -40.47 2.03 -11.86
C PHE A 43 -39.88 2.59 -10.56
N SER A 44 -40.70 3.27 -9.75
CA SER A 44 -40.26 3.82 -8.47
C SER A 44 -39.77 2.73 -7.52
N SER A 45 -40.43 1.58 -7.49
CA SER A 45 -40.03 0.45 -6.64
C SER A 45 -38.67 -0.15 -7.07
N ASP A 46 -38.44 -0.30 -8.38
CA ASP A 46 -37.19 -0.84 -8.91
C ASP A 46 -36.02 0.12 -8.68
N VAL A 47 -36.22 1.42 -8.94
CA VAL A 47 -35.22 2.46 -8.66
C VAL A 47 -34.85 2.47 -7.18
N LYS A 48 -35.83 2.36 -6.28
CA LYS A 48 -35.57 2.31 -4.84
C LYS A 48 -34.78 1.05 -4.45
N ALA A 49 -35.20 -0.12 -4.94
CA ALA A 49 -34.50 -1.38 -4.66
C ALA A 49 -33.07 -1.39 -5.21
N ARG A 50 -32.83 -0.74 -6.36
CA ARG A 50 -31.50 -0.55 -6.92
C ARG A 50 -30.66 0.39 -6.08
N ALA A 51 -31.19 1.54 -5.67
CA ALA A 51 -30.49 2.50 -4.83
C ALA A 51 -30.12 1.89 -3.46
N GLU A 52 -30.99 1.09 -2.87
CA GLU A 52 -30.70 0.37 -1.62
C GLU A 52 -29.56 -0.65 -1.79
N ARG A 53 -29.56 -1.41 -2.89
CA ARG A 53 -28.47 -2.33 -3.23
C ARG A 53 -27.14 -1.62 -3.45
N GLU A 54 -27.14 -0.53 -4.22
CA GLU A 54 -25.94 0.28 -4.49
C GLU A 54 -25.40 0.92 -3.19
N SER A 55 -26.27 1.44 -2.33
CA SER A 55 -25.89 2.01 -1.04
C SER A 55 -25.27 0.97 -0.10
N ALA A 56 -25.83 -0.24 -0.05
CA ALA A 56 -25.28 -1.33 0.74
C ALA A 56 -23.89 -1.76 0.23
N GLN A 57 -23.72 -1.87 -1.10
CA GLN A 57 -22.44 -2.19 -1.72
C GLN A 57 -21.38 -1.11 -1.44
N LEU A 58 -21.74 0.17 -1.63
CA LEU A 58 -20.85 1.30 -1.35
C LEU A 58 -20.40 1.32 0.11
N SER A 59 -21.32 1.03 1.04
CA SER A 59 -21.00 0.97 2.47
C SER A 59 -19.94 -0.11 2.78
N VAL A 60 -20.04 -1.28 2.15
CA VAL A 60 -19.05 -2.36 2.29
C VAL A 60 -17.71 -1.95 1.69
N GLU A 61 -17.73 -1.36 0.49
CA GLU A 61 -16.53 -0.90 -0.21
C GLU A 61 -15.77 0.16 0.60
N VAL A 62 -16.49 1.15 1.16
CA VAL A 62 -15.89 2.21 1.98
C VAL A 62 -15.19 1.62 3.21
N VAL A 63 -15.83 0.67 3.90
CA VAL A 63 -15.22 0.02 5.07
C VAL A 63 -14.00 -0.81 4.67
N ALA A 64 -14.07 -1.55 3.56
CA ALA A 64 -12.94 -2.33 3.06
C ALA A 64 -11.75 -1.42 2.68
N SER A 65 -12.02 -0.33 1.97
CA SER A 65 -11.04 0.68 1.60
C SER A 65 -10.39 1.32 2.83
N ALA A 66 -11.18 1.71 3.83
CA ALA A 66 -10.66 2.25 5.09
C ALA A 66 -9.78 1.25 5.84
N LYS A 67 -10.17 -0.03 5.90
CA LYS A 67 -9.34 -1.09 6.51
C LYS A 67 -8.01 -1.26 5.78
N GLN A 68 -8.04 -1.27 4.45
CA GLN A 68 -6.82 -1.37 3.64
C GLN A 68 -5.90 -0.16 3.84
N ALA A 69 -6.47 1.05 3.87
CA ALA A 69 -5.72 2.27 4.13
C ALA A 69 -5.06 2.21 5.52
N ASN A 70 -5.79 1.81 6.56
CA ASN A 70 -5.26 1.67 7.92
C ASN A 70 -4.13 0.63 7.99
N GLN A 71 -4.28 -0.52 7.31
CA GLN A 71 -3.23 -1.52 7.25
C GLN A 71 -1.98 -0.98 6.55
N LYS A 72 -2.14 -0.22 5.47
CA LYS A 72 -1.03 0.44 4.78
C LYS A 72 -0.33 1.45 5.69
N HIS A 73 -1.07 2.30 6.38
CA HIS A 73 -0.51 3.27 7.32
C HIS A 73 0.28 2.58 8.44
N LEU A 74 -0.26 1.50 9.00
CA LEU A 74 0.44 0.71 10.02
C LEU A 74 1.77 0.14 9.49
N LEU A 75 1.78 -0.40 8.27
CA LEU A 75 2.99 -0.95 7.66
C LEU A 75 4.03 0.13 7.36
N ILE A 76 3.60 1.33 6.95
CA ILE A 76 4.50 2.47 6.73
C ILE A 76 5.13 2.89 8.06
N ALA A 77 4.32 3.11 9.10
CA ALA A 77 4.82 3.50 10.41
C ALA A 77 5.82 2.46 10.96
N ARG A 78 5.52 1.16 10.85
CA ARG A 78 6.45 0.10 11.27
C ARG A 78 7.77 0.13 10.49
N ARG A 79 7.72 0.45 9.20
CA ARG A 79 8.93 0.59 8.39
C ARG A 79 9.75 1.79 8.83
N GLU A 80 9.12 2.93 9.08
CA GLU A 80 9.79 4.15 9.56
C GLU A 80 10.55 3.87 10.87
N GLU A 81 9.91 3.21 11.84
CA GLU A 81 10.57 2.80 13.09
C GLU A 81 11.75 1.85 12.88
N LEU A 82 11.65 0.92 11.93
CA LEU A 82 12.76 0.03 11.57
C LEU A 82 13.91 0.77 10.90
N ASP A 83 13.60 1.70 10.01
CA ASP A 83 14.59 2.53 9.31
C ASP A 83 15.30 3.46 10.33
N GLU A 84 14.59 4.05 11.27
CA GLU A 84 15.17 4.85 12.36
C GLU A 84 16.05 4.00 13.31
N THR A 85 15.60 2.78 13.64
CA THR A 85 16.38 1.84 14.43
C THR A 85 17.67 1.44 13.71
N TRP A 86 17.58 1.16 12.41
CA TRP A 86 18.71 0.82 11.56
C TRP A 86 19.74 1.94 11.53
N GLU A 87 19.30 3.18 11.27
CA GLU A 87 20.19 4.34 11.25
C GLU A 87 20.83 4.60 12.63
N SER A 88 20.07 4.44 13.72
CA SER A 88 20.60 4.57 15.08
C SER A 88 21.71 3.55 15.35
N ILE A 89 21.53 2.30 14.92
CA ILE A 89 22.56 1.26 15.07
C ILE A 89 23.76 1.56 14.17
N ARG A 90 23.56 2.00 12.92
CA ARG A 90 24.68 2.40 12.04
C ARG A 90 25.51 3.51 12.67
N LEU A 91 24.88 4.53 13.25
CA LEU A 91 25.59 5.60 13.95
C LEU A 91 26.36 5.08 15.17
N ALA A 92 25.76 4.18 15.95
CA ALA A 92 26.44 3.55 17.08
C ALA A 92 27.66 2.72 16.64
N VAL A 93 27.57 1.97 15.54
CA VAL A 93 28.67 1.18 14.98
C VAL A 93 29.74 2.06 14.31
N ALA A 94 29.34 3.19 13.71
CA ALA A 94 30.27 4.18 13.16
C ALA A 94 31.08 4.92 14.25
N SER A 95 30.56 4.97 15.48
CA SER A 95 31.20 5.68 16.57
C SER A 95 32.61 5.12 16.86
N PRO A 96 33.62 5.98 17.02
CA PRO A 96 34.94 5.56 17.50
C PRO A 96 34.88 4.97 18.91
N ASP A 97 33.87 5.34 19.70
CA ASP A 97 33.67 4.92 21.09
C ASP A 97 32.90 3.60 21.22
N LEU A 98 32.68 2.88 20.11
CA LEU A 98 32.02 1.58 20.12
C LEU A 98 32.77 0.62 21.06
N GLU A 99 32.06 0.10 22.06
CA GLU A 99 32.61 -0.86 23.01
C GLU A 99 33.09 -2.13 22.29
N GLY A 100 34.31 -2.60 22.61
CA GLY A 100 34.91 -3.77 21.97
C GLY A 100 35.41 -3.53 20.53
N ARG A 101 35.35 -2.31 19.99
CA ARG A 101 35.82 -1.98 18.63
C ARG A 101 37.25 -2.43 18.37
N SER A 102 38.16 -2.21 19.32
CA SER A 102 39.56 -2.62 19.19
C SER A 102 39.73 -4.13 19.11
N ASP A 103 38.96 -4.90 19.86
CA ASP A 103 38.99 -6.36 19.84
C ASP A 103 38.42 -6.91 18.52
N ILE A 104 37.34 -6.30 18.02
CA ILE A 104 36.78 -6.62 16.70
C ILE A 104 37.84 -6.39 15.61
N LEU A 105 38.48 -5.22 15.59
CA LEU A 105 39.53 -4.90 14.62
C LEU A 105 40.72 -5.86 14.72
N ALA A 106 41.15 -6.22 15.93
CA ALA A 106 42.23 -7.17 16.14
C ALA A 106 41.90 -8.57 15.58
N ASN A 107 40.67 -9.04 15.80
CA ASN A 107 40.20 -10.32 15.25
C ASN A 107 40.12 -10.28 13.72
N LEU A 108 39.64 -9.18 13.13
CA LEU A 108 39.59 -9.01 11.68
C LEU A 108 40.98 -8.96 11.06
N LEU A 109 41.93 -8.28 11.69
CA LEU A 109 43.34 -8.27 11.26
C LEU A 109 43.96 -9.67 11.31
N ALA A 110 43.66 -10.45 12.34
CA ALA A 110 44.13 -11.82 12.47
C ALA A 110 43.54 -12.74 11.38
N GLU A 111 42.27 -12.53 11.01
CA GLU A 111 41.62 -13.22 9.89
C GLU A 111 42.27 -12.82 8.55
N ALA A 112 42.41 -11.51 8.32
CA ALA A 112 43.02 -10.92 7.13
C ALA A 112 44.48 -11.35 6.92
N SER A 113 45.23 -11.56 8.01
CA SER A 113 46.63 -12.05 7.97
C SER A 113 46.79 -13.45 7.36
N LYS A 114 45.70 -14.22 7.24
CA LYS A 114 45.69 -15.53 6.59
C LYS A 114 45.58 -15.46 5.07
N SER A 115 45.19 -14.30 4.52
CA SER A 115 44.82 -14.14 3.11
C SER A 115 45.99 -13.83 2.16
N GLY A 116 47.23 -13.64 2.65
CA GLY A 116 48.44 -13.49 1.82
C GLY A 116 49.30 -12.27 2.14
N LYS A 117 50.54 -12.20 1.61
CA LYS A 117 51.56 -11.19 1.95
C LYS A 117 51.64 -9.96 1.02
N ASP A 118 50.89 -9.93 -0.08
CA ASP A 118 50.98 -8.88 -1.12
C ASP A 118 49.70 -8.02 -1.24
N MET A 119 49.08 -7.69 -0.10
CA MET A 119 47.87 -6.85 -0.06
C MET A 119 48.13 -5.51 0.62
N VAL A 120 47.51 -4.46 0.10
CA VAL A 120 47.47 -3.10 0.66
C VAL A 120 46.22 -2.98 1.52
N LEU A 121 46.37 -2.49 2.74
CA LEU A 121 45.28 -2.28 3.68
C LEU A 121 44.78 -0.83 3.55
N ARG A 122 43.54 -0.66 3.12
CA ARG A 122 42.85 0.64 3.08
C ARG A 122 41.92 0.77 4.29
N PRO A 123 42.27 1.58 5.30
CA PRO A 123 41.49 1.69 6.52
C PRO A 123 40.29 2.62 6.33
N VAL A 124 39.25 2.46 7.15
CA VAL A 124 38.30 3.55 7.40
C VAL A 124 38.98 4.61 8.28
N SER A 125 38.74 5.89 8.01
CA SER A 125 39.42 7.01 8.68
C SER A 125 39.34 6.95 10.22
N THR A 126 38.19 6.51 10.75
CA THR A 126 37.94 6.30 12.18
C THR A 126 38.91 5.30 12.82
N ASP A 127 39.35 4.28 12.07
CA ASP A 127 40.16 3.16 12.56
C ASP A 127 41.64 3.23 12.21
N ARG A 128 42.02 4.21 11.38
CA ARG A 128 43.39 4.34 10.88
C ARG A 128 44.45 4.25 11.97
N LYS A 129 44.25 4.97 13.09
CA LYS A 129 45.21 5.02 14.22
C LYS A 129 45.43 3.65 14.87
N VAL A 130 44.42 2.78 14.86
CA VAL A 130 44.51 1.43 15.42
C VAL A 130 45.19 0.50 14.41
N LEU A 131 44.86 0.68 13.12
CA LEU A 131 45.34 -0.15 12.00
C LEU A 131 46.79 0.16 11.60
N GLU A 132 47.29 1.37 11.87
CA GLU A 132 48.69 1.78 11.68
C GLU A 132 49.69 0.92 12.46
N LYS A 133 49.24 0.28 13.55
CA LYS A 133 50.07 -0.62 14.36
C LYS A 133 50.15 -2.05 13.77
N GLY A 134 49.48 -2.29 12.65
CA GLY A 134 49.43 -3.58 11.96
C GLY A 134 50.65 -3.88 11.08
N SER A 135 50.68 -5.08 10.54
CA SER A 135 51.78 -5.60 9.70
C SER A 135 51.62 -5.34 8.18
N PHE A 136 50.57 -4.63 7.78
CA PHE A 136 50.23 -4.38 6.37
C PHE A 136 50.65 -2.97 5.92
N THR A 137 50.95 -2.81 4.64
CA THR A 137 51.15 -1.49 4.04
C THR A 137 49.82 -0.74 3.99
N LEU A 138 49.75 0.43 4.63
CA LEU A 138 48.55 1.27 4.59
C LEU A 138 48.41 1.99 3.24
N GLY A 139 47.20 1.97 2.70
CA GLY A 139 46.76 2.77 1.55
C GLY A 139 45.93 3.99 1.96
N GLU A 140 45.21 4.52 0.98
CA GLU A 140 44.25 5.62 1.18
C GLU A 140 43.04 5.17 2.00
N ASP A 141 42.38 6.14 2.63
CA ASP A 141 41.19 5.87 3.43
C ASP A 141 39.99 5.49 2.54
N VAL A 142 39.16 4.60 3.05
CA VAL A 142 37.87 4.25 2.44
C VAL A 142 36.71 4.73 3.31
N GLU A 143 35.57 4.98 2.66
CA GLU A 143 34.32 5.26 3.35
C GLU A 143 33.70 3.99 3.93
N GLY A 144 33.17 4.10 5.15
CA GLY A 144 32.49 3.02 5.86
C GLY A 144 32.25 3.36 7.33
N LEU A 145 31.51 2.50 8.03
CA LEU A 145 31.28 2.61 9.47
C LEU A 145 32.54 2.24 10.27
N GLY A 146 33.39 1.40 9.71
CA GLY A 146 34.62 0.93 10.36
C GLY A 146 35.24 -0.25 9.63
N GLY A 147 36.40 -0.68 10.13
CA GLY A 147 37.21 -1.75 9.57
C GLY A 147 38.12 -1.26 8.47
N PHE A 148 38.38 -2.16 7.51
CA PHE A 148 39.32 -1.92 6.43
C PHE A 148 39.00 -2.82 5.22
N VAL A 149 39.59 -2.48 4.08
CA VAL A 149 39.57 -3.29 2.87
C VAL A 149 40.99 -3.72 2.56
N LEU A 150 41.18 -4.98 2.16
CA LEU A 150 42.43 -5.44 1.58
C LEU A 150 42.32 -5.46 0.06
N GLU A 151 43.24 -4.79 -0.61
CA GLU A 151 43.32 -4.76 -2.07
C GLU A 151 44.68 -5.30 -2.52
N SER A 152 44.70 -6.18 -3.51
CA SER A 152 45.96 -6.61 -4.15
C SER A 152 46.64 -5.43 -4.86
N LYS A 153 47.98 -5.43 -4.98
CA LYS A 153 48.73 -4.35 -5.65
C LYS A 153 48.31 -4.09 -7.10
N ASP A 154 47.74 -5.09 -7.76
CA ASP A 154 47.22 -5.03 -9.13
C ASP A 154 45.72 -4.71 -9.20
N GLY A 155 45.04 -4.53 -8.06
CA GLY A 155 43.61 -4.25 -7.97
C GLY A 155 42.70 -5.44 -8.33
N SER A 156 43.26 -6.63 -8.57
CA SER A 156 42.48 -7.79 -9.05
C SER A 156 41.64 -8.47 -7.95
N ILE A 157 42.03 -8.31 -6.69
CA ILE A 157 41.38 -8.93 -5.53
C ILE A 157 41.10 -7.84 -4.49
N VAL A 158 39.83 -7.76 -4.08
CA VAL A 158 39.35 -6.90 -2.99
C VAL A 158 38.66 -7.77 -1.95
N LEU A 159 39.15 -7.74 -0.72
CA LEU A 159 38.53 -8.42 0.42
C LEU A 159 37.98 -7.37 1.38
N ASP A 160 36.67 -7.41 1.62
CA ASP A 160 35.96 -6.45 2.45
C ASP A 160 35.89 -6.94 3.91
N TYR A 161 36.62 -6.25 4.79
CA TYR A 161 36.58 -6.45 6.24
C TYR A 161 35.94 -5.26 6.95
N ARG A 162 35.08 -4.50 6.27
CA ARG A 162 34.35 -3.39 6.87
C ARG A 162 33.24 -3.88 7.79
N PHE A 163 32.85 -3.02 8.72
CA PHE A 163 31.73 -3.28 9.61
C PHE A 163 30.39 -3.24 8.87
N ASP A 164 30.31 -2.53 7.74
CA ASP A 164 29.10 -2.38 6.92
C ASP A 164 28.45 -3.72 6.52
N SER A 165 29.22 -4.61 5.91
CA SER A 165 28.72 -5.92 5.45
C SER A 165 28.30 -6.80 6.62
N ARG A 166 29.09 -6.83 7.69
CA ARG A 166 28.82 -7.60 8.90
C ARG A 166 27.58 -7.11 9.63
N LEU A 167 27.39 -5.80 9.69
CA LEU A 167 26.21 -5.19 10.30
C LEU A 167 24.95 -5.50 9.50
N ASP A 168 25.02 -5.43 8.17
CA ASP A 168 23.90 -5.81 7.28
C ASP A 168 23.54 -7.29 7.43
N GLU A 169 24.52 -8.20 7.49
CA GLU A 169 24.30 -9.62 7.74
C GLU A 169 23.66 -9.86 9.12
N ALA A 170 24.20 -9.23 10.17
CA ALA A 170 23.67 -9.34 11.52
C ALA A 170 22.23 -8.80 11.62
N TRP A 171 21.94 -7.69 10.94
CA TRP A 171 20.60 -7.12 10.89
C TRP A 171 19.61 -8.05 10.21
N LYS A 172 19.96 -8.57 9.03
CA LYS A 172 19.12 -9.53 8.29
C LYS A 172 18.84 -10.80 9.11
N ALA A 173 19.86 -11.31 9.81
CA ALA A 173 19.71 -12.49 10.66
C ALA A 173 18.82 -12.23 11.89
N ASN A 174 18.80 -11.01 12.42
CA ASN A 174 18.07 -10.66 13.65
C ASN A 174 16.75 -9.88 13.41
N LEU A 175 16.38 -9.60 12.16
CA LEU A 175 15.21 -8.78 11.83
C LEU A 175 13.91 -9.33 12.46
N GLY A 176 13.77 -10.66 12.54
CA GLY A 176 12.63 -11.29 13.20
C GLY A 176 12.55 -10.98 14.71
N ALA A 177 13.69 -11.02 15.40
CA ALA A 177 13.77 -10.69 16.83
C ALA A 177 13.56 -9.19 17.09
N VAL A 178 14.09 -8.33 16.22
CA VAL A 178 13.86 -6.88 16.26
C VAL A 178 12.38 -6.57 16.09
N ASN A 179 11.72 -7.14 15.08
CA ASN A 179 10.28 -6.97 14.85
C ASN A 179 9.44 -7.41 16.04
N LYS A 180 9.78 -8.56 16.66
CA LYS A 180 9.11 -9.06 17.86
C LYS A 180 9.26 -8.10 19.04
N THR A 181 10.45 -7.51 19.20
CA THR A 181 10.76 -6.61 20.31
C THR A 181 10.06 -5.25 20.15
N LEU A 182 10.10 -4.67 18.96
CA LEU A 182 9.52 -3.36 18.68
C LEU A 182 7.99 -3.39 18.59
N PHE A 183 7.42 -4.45 18.02
CA PHE A 183 6.00 -4.48 17.68
C PHE A 183 5.18 -5.56 18.40
N GLY A 184 5.81 -6.40 19.24
CA GLY A 184 5.13 -7.35 20.11
C GLY A 184 4.52 -8.58 19.44
N ASN A 185 4.97 -8.94 18.24
CA ASN A 185 4.53 -10.14 17.51
C ASN A 185 5.34 -11.39 17.86
#